data_AF-A0A2H3KI30-F1
#
_entry.id   AF-A0A2H3KI30-F1
#
_cell.length_a   1.000
_cell.length_b   1.000
_cell.length_c   1.000
_cell.angle_alpha   90.00
_cell.angle_beta   90.00
_cell.angle_gamma   90.00
#
_symmetry.space_group_name_H-M   'P 1'
#
loop_
_entity.id
_entity.type
_entity.pdbx_description
1 polymer ?
#
loop_
_entity_poly.entity_id
_entity_poly.type
_entity_poly.pdbx_seq_one_letter_code
_entity_poly.pdbx_strand_id
1 'polypeptide(L)'
;MQAILADGSTVTCSDTPFAEGGDGILFFSSDGVSVIKLYKTPEPWRIHATEAVLNRFNAVKEHTYWEQFFAWPNAMVIKPSVGIRMRKIAEQRPMSHFVNWKFRSRLLQPQDRGSWQGYVAAAIKVARLVKRLHQFGLCHSDLSENNIFLNPVNGQVTLLDCDGLVVPDQLPPVVIGTRGYMAPEIVTGAAAPSIDADLHALAVVIYRLLFIIDPFRGPKKHHNDPAIDDELMYGQKALFIEHPTDHSNRPASNFPSTRLLGEGVHKLFQRTFVEHLKNPSRRPRAAEWERALIQMYDRIVPCANPTCVFKSFALLEQSPCCPWCKTPMRHPSGQIPLLHLYKKVGKTWDREGSYTIIGSEGRTLHTWHANSSASPGPTTDAAVQAQIMYDSGSRTWRINNYNLRSLSRMTSPPQREPLGTGFSHALHKGDMLILDDKENARIAYVDFLRLP
;
A
#
# COMPACT_ATOMS: atom_id res chain seq x y z
N MET A 1 -20.77 25.24 -18.55
CA MET A 1 -20.65 26.19 -17.40
C MET A 1 -19.27 26.86 -17.42
N GLN A 2 -19.14 28.15 -17.06
CA GLN A 2 -17.83 28.81 -16.90
C GLN A 2 -17.48 29.00 -15.42
N ALA A 3 -16.32 28.49 -14.99
CA ALA A 3 -15.78 28.69 -13.64
C ALA A 3 -14.69 29.76 -13.65
N ILE A 4 -14.69 30.66 -12.66
CA ILE A 4 -13.63 31.67 -12.47
C ILE A 4 -12.79 31.26 -11.26
N LEU A 5 -11.47 31.22 -11.41
CA LEU A 5 -10.52 30.88 -10.37
C LEU A 5 -10.08 32.13 -9.59
N ALA A 6 -9.53 31.93 -8.40
CA ALA A 6 -9.08 33.04 -7.54
C ALA A 6 -7.94 33.88 -8.16
N ASP A 7 -7.20 33.35 -9.13
CA ASP A 7 -6.17 34.08 -9.89
C ASP A 7 -6.75 34.88 -11.09
N GLY A 8 -8.07 34.88 -11.26
CA GLY A 8 -8.77 35.54 -12.36
C GLY A 8 -8.85 34.72 -13.66
N SER A 9 -8.16 33.58 -13.75
CA SER A 9 -8.27 32.69 -14.90
C SER A 9 -9.64 32.00 -14.96
N THR A 10 -10.04 31.54 -16.14
CA THR A 10 -11.34 30.89 -16.35
C THR A 10 -11.19 29.47 -16.87
N VAL A 11 -12.08 28.58 -16.43
CA VAL A 11 -12.14 27.18 -16.86
C VAL A 11 -13.54 26.89 -17.40
N THR A 12 -13.63 26.52 -18.67
CA THR A 12 -14.88 26.03 -19.26
C THR A 12 -15.12 24.60 -18.80
N CYS A 13 -16.34 24.32 -18.35
CA CYS A 13 -16.77 23.04 -17.78
C CYS A 13 -17.97 22.48 -18.54
N SER A 14 -18.20 21.18 -18.40
CA SER A 14 -19.43 20.53 -18.84
C SER A 14 -20.68 21.24 -18.30
N ASP A 15 -21.77 21.19 -19.05
CA ASP A 15 -23.02 21.84 -18.64
C ASP A 15 -23.75 21.06 -17.56
N THR A 16 -23.58 19.73 -17.55
CA THR A 16 -24.11 18.85 -16.51
C THR A 16 -22.99 18.37 -15.59
N PRO A 17 -23.26 18.24 -14.28
CA PRO A 17 -22.33 17.59 -13.38
C PRO A 17 -22.28 16.09 -13.67
N PHE A 18 -21.09 15.48 -13.51
CA PHE A 18 -20.93 14.03 -13.68
C PHE A 18 -21.13 13.27 -12.38
N ALA A 19 -21.02 13.95 -11.24
CA ALA A 19 -21.24 13.39 -9.92
C ALA A 19 -21.67 14.49 -8.94
N GLU A 20 -22.45 14.09 -7.95
CA GLU A 20 -22.90 14.95 -6.86
C GLU A 20 -22.76 14.17 -5.55
N GLY A 21 -21.99 14.72 -4.60
CA GLY A 21 -21.78 14.14 -3.28
C GLY A 21 -22.47 14.95 -2.18
N GLY A 22 -22.21 14.59 -0.93
CA GLY A 22 -22.71 15.34 0.22
C GLY A 22 -22.10 16.74 0.33
N ASP A 23 -20.81 16.89 -0.01
CA ASP A 23 -20.03 18.12 0.19
C ASP A 23 -19.98 19.03 -1.05
N GLY A 24 -20.27 18.51 -2.25
CA GLY A 24 -20.13 19.30 -3.47
C GLY A 24 -20.64 18.63 -4.74
N ILE A 25 -20.66 19.42 -5.81
CA ILE A 25 -21.08 19.03 -7.16
C ILE A 25 -19.84 19.05 -8.07
N LEU A 26 -19.64 17.97 -8.84
CA LEU A 26 -18.44 17.75 -9.64
C LEU A 26 -18.70 17.91 -11.14
N PHE A 27 -17.85 18.69 -11.79
CA PHE A 27 -17.88 18.95 -13.24
C PHE A 27 -16.52 18.60 -13.86
N PHE A 28 -16.54 18.10 -15.10
CA PHE A 28 -15.31 17.99 -15.88
C PHE A 28 -15.03 19.32 -16.57
N SER A 29 -13.77 19.72 -16.66
CA SER A 29 -13.38 20.78 -17.58
C SER A 29 -13.55 20.30 -19.03
N SER A 30 -13.86 21.22 -19.94
CA SER A 30 -14.10 20.93 -21.35
C SER A 30 -12.85 20.40 -22.07
N ASP A 31 -11.66 20.76 -21.60
CA ASP A 31 -10.39 20.20 -22.08
C ASP A 31 -10.11 18.77 -21.57
N GLY A 32 -10.93 18.26 -20.65
CA GLY A 32 -10.79 16.94 -20.06
C GLY A 32 -9.62 16.76 -19.08
N VAL A 33 -8.93 17.83 -18.68
CA VAL A 33 -7.71 17.78 -17.84
C VAL A 33 -8.03 17.92 -16.35
N SER A 34 -9.09 18.65 -16.00
CA SER A 34 -9.42 19.03 -14.63
C SER A 34 -10.81 18.56 -14.20
N VAL A 35 -10.99 18.51 -12.89
CA VAL A 35 -12.28 18.37 -12.22
C VAL A 35 -12.52 19.61 -11.38
N ILE A 36 -13.71 20.17 -11.50
CA ILE A 36 -14.18 21.30 -10.71
C ILE A 36 -15.18 20.78 -9.68
N LYS A 37 -14.91 20.99 -8.39
CA LYS A 37 -15.85 20.72 -7.30
C LYS A 37 -16.38 22.06 -6.80
N LEU A 38 -17.70 22.26 -6.90
CA LEU A 38 -18.38 23.41 -6.30
C LEU A 38 -19.00 22.97 -4.98
N TYR A 39 -18.74 23.72 -3.91
CA TYR A 39 -19.29 23.41 -2.59
C TYR A 39 -20.78 23.73 -2.55
N LYS A 40 -21.57 22.83 -1.95
CA LYS A 40 -23.00 23.07 -1.72
C LYS A 40 -23.22 24.14 -0.66
N THR A 41 -22.38 24.14 0.37
CA THR A 41 -22.45 25.08 1.49
C THR A 41 -21.08 25.73 1.69
N PRO A 42 -20.81 26.86 1.03
CA PRO A 42 -19.50 27.52 1.05
C PRO A 42 -19.33 28.39 2.31
N GLU A 43 -19.35 27.76 3.49
CA GLU A 43 -19.16 28.45 4.76
C GLU A 43 -17.77 29.10 4.87
N PRO A 44 -17.62 30.23 5.59
CA PRO A 44 -16.33 30.91 5.75
C PRO A 44 -15.21 30.01 6.28
N TRP A 45 -15.54 29.11 7.22
CA TRP A 45 -14.56 28.17 7.77
C TRP A 45 -14.06 27.16 6.73
N ARG A 46 -14.93 26.74 5.79
CA ARG A 46 -14.60 25.80 4.71
C ARG A 46 -13.63 26.43 3.72
N ILE A 47 -13.88 27.69 3.35
CA ILE A 47 -12.99 28.50 2.51
C ILE A 47 -11.60 28.59 3.15
N HIS A 48 -11.56 29.00 4.42
CA HIS A 48 -10.30 29.14 5.16
C HIS A 48 -9.54 27.81 5.25
N ALA A 49 -10.24 26.71 5.49
CA ALA A 49 -9.62 25.38 5.55
C ALA A 49 -9.02 24.97 4.20
N THR A 50 -9.76 25.14 3.11
CA THR A 50 -9.29 24.82 1.76
C THR A 50 -8.11 25.71 1.35
N GLU A 51 -8.11 27.00 1.67
CA GLU A 51 -6.97 27.89 1.45
C GLU A 51 -5.73 27.46 2.24
N ALA A 52 -5.91 27.00 3.48
CA ALA A 52 -4.82 26.47 4.30
C ALA A 52 -4.23 25.19 3.69
N VAL A 53 -5.06 24.29 3.15
CA VAL A 53 -4.63 23.07 2.45
C VAL A 53 -3.89 23.38 1.15
N LEU A 54 -4.35 24.36 0.38
CA LEU A 54 -3.72 24.80 -0.87
C LEU A 54 -2.33 25.40 -0.63
N ASN A 55 -2.15 26.08 0.50
CA ASN A 55 -0.96 26.85 0.81
C ASN A 55 -0.13 26.22 1.94
N ARG A 56 -0.52 26.48 3.19
CA ARG A 56 0.26 26.16 4.41
C ARG A 56 0.49 24.66 4.59
N PHE A 57 -0.49 23.84 4.28
CA PHE A 57 -0.46 22.38 4.48
C PHE A 57 -0.30 21.60 3.18
N ASN A 58 0.24 22.21 2.13
CA ASN A 58 0.35 21.56 0.84
C ASN A 58 1.44 20.46 0.84
N ALA A 59 1.01 19.22 1.03
CA ALA A 59 1.90 18.07 1.12
C ALA A 59 2.55 17.68 -0.23
N VAL A 60 2.11 18.25 -1.35
CA VAL A 60 2.60 17.92 -2.70
C VAL A 60 3.52 18.98 -3.31
N LYS A 61 3.56 20.19 -2.75
CA LYS A 61 4.26 21.36 -3.31
C LYS A 61 5.76 21.17 -3.54
N GLU A 62 6.43 20.40 -2.68
CA GLU A 62 7.89 20.29 -2.68
C GLU A 62 8.44 19.39 -3.80
N HIS A 63 7.66 18.42 -4.29
CA HIS A 63 8.17 17.41 -5.20
C HIS A 63 7.06 16.82 -6.07
N THR A 64 7.16 16.96 -7.39
CA THR A 64 6.16 16.52 -8.39
C THR A 64 5.81 15.04 -8.29
N TYR A 65 6.74 14.20 -7.82
CA TYR A 65 6.46 12.81 -7.42
C TYR A 65 5.16 12.65 -6.63
N TRP A 66 4.84 13.56 -5.71
CA TRP A 66 3.66 13.44 -4.85
C TRP A 66 2.36 13.75 -5.59
N GLU A 67 2.39 14.58 -6.63
CA GLU A 67 1.20 14.93 -7.41
C GLU A 67 0.50 13.70 -7.96
N GLN A 68 1.24 12.64 -8.30
CA GLN A 68 0.66 11.41 -8.82
C GLN A 68 -0.19 10.65 -7.78
N PHE A 69 0.01 10.86 -6.48
CA PHE A 69 -0.65 10.13 -5.39
C PHE A 69 -1.89 10.84 -4.85
N PHE A 70 -2.10 12.11 -5.18
CA PHE A 70 -3.19 12.89 -4.64
C PHE A 70 -3.95 13.59 -5.76
N ALA A 71 -5.27 13.60 -5.69
CA ALA A 71 -6.10 14.56 -6.42
C ALA A 71 -6.08 15.89 -5.63
N TRP A 72 -4.88 16.44 -5.41
CA TRP A 72 -4.70 17.63 -4.60
C TRP A 72 -5.37 18.84 -5.28
N PRO A 73 -6.13 19.67 -4.53
CA PRO A 73 -6.65 20.90 -5.09
C PRO A 73 -5.48 21.80 -5.52
N ASN A 74 -5.59 22.46 -6.66
CA ASN A 74 -4.53 23.32 -7.19
C ASN A 74 -4.99 24.74 -7.52
N ALA A 75 -6.28 25.05 -7.33
CA ALA A 75 -6.82 26.40 -7.36
C ALA A 75 -8.16 26.47 -6.63
N MET A 76 -8.47 27.63 -6.07
CA MET A 76 -9.81 28.00 -5.61
C MET A 76 -10.68 28.45 -6.78
N VAL A 77 -11.95 28.06 -6.77
CA VAL A 77 -12.99 28.56 -7.66
C VAL A 77 -13.82 29.57 -6.88
N ILE A 78 -14.12 30.72 -7.49
CA ILE A 78 -14.90 31.82 -6.86
C ILE A 78 -16.25 32.05 -7.54
N LYS A 79 -16.42 31.62 -8.80
CA LYS A 79 -17.69 31.65 -9.53
C LYS A 79 -17.89 30.36 -10.32
N PRO A 80 -19.13 29.86 -10.49
CA PRO A 80 -20.40 30.46 -10.04
C PRO A 80 -20.67 30.29 -8.54
N SER A 81 -19.97 29.37 -7.88
CA SER A 81 -19.94 29.20 -6.42
C SER A 81 -18.49 28.93 -6.00
N VAL A 82 -18.22 29.05 -4.70
CA VAL A 82 -16.92 28.69 -4.13
C VAL A 82 -16.69 27.20 -4.32
N GLY A 83 -15.45 26.85 -4.65
CA GLY A 83 -15.05 25.46 -4.83
C GLY A 83 -13.57 25.32 -5.07
N ILE A 84 -13.18 24.20 -5.66
CA ILE A 84 -11.80 23.89 -6.01
C ILE A 84 -11.69 23.32 -7.43
N ARG A 85 -10.52 23.53 -8.01
CA ARG A 85 -10.04 22.78 -9.16
C ARG A 85 -9.01 21.75 -8.69
N MET A 86 -9.10 20.55 -9.25
CA MET A 86 -8.10 19.48 -9.10
C MET A 86 -7.88 18.80 -10.45
N ARG A 87 -6.80 18.02 -10.57
CA ARG A 87 -6.53 17.25 -11.78
C ARG A 87 -7.55 16.12 -11.95
N LYS A 88 -7.94 15.80 -13.18
CA LYS A 88 -8.71 14.61 -13.49
C LYS A 88 -7.80 13.38 -13.38
N ILE A 89 -8.31 12.33 -12.73
CA ILE A 89 -7.60 11.06 -12.62
C ILE A 89 -8.04 10.15 -13.75
N ALA A 90 -7.10 9.79 -14.62
CA ALA A 90 -7.31 8.86 -15.73
C ALA A 90 -6.80 7.46 -15.39
N GLU A 91 -7.29 6.44 -16.09
CA GLU A 91 -6.81 5.04 -16.04
C GLU A 91 -6.86 4.33 -14.67
N GLN A 92 -7.54 4.93 -13.70
CA GLN A 92 -7.82 4.34 -12.39
C GLN A 92 -9.33 4.30 -12.15
N ARG A 93 -9.78 3.42 -11.27
CA ARG A 93 -11.18 3.30 -10.87
C ARG A 93 -11.29 3.31 -9.34
N PRO A 94 -12.47 3.61 -8.76
CA PRO A 94 -12.68 3.51 -7.32
C PRO A 94 -12.24 2.14 -6.79
N MET A 95 -11.54 2.12 -5.65
CA MET A 95 -11.07 0.90 -5.00
C MET A 95 -12.23 -0.07 -4.73
N SER A 96 -13.44 0.45 -4.46
CA SER A 96 -14.66 -0.33 -4.25
C SER A 96 -14.99 -1.28 -5.41
N HIS A 97 -14.61 -0.92 -6.65
CA HIS A 97 -14.79 -1.79 -7.82
C HIS A 97 -13.95 -3.06 -7.73
N PHE A 98 -12.84 -3.03 -7.01
CA PHE A 98 -11.88 -4.13 -6.93
C PHE A 98 -12.03 -4.97 -5.66
N VAL A 99 -12.39 -4.33 -4.53
CA VAL A 99 -12.47 -4.96 -3.20
C VAL A 99 -13.87 -5.47 -2.83
N ASN A 100 -14.85 -5.30 -3.72
CA ASN A 100 -16.17 -5.93 -3.62
C ASN A 100 -16.34 -6.99 -4.71
N TRP A 101 -16.53 -8.26 -4.34
CA TRP A 101 -16.66 -9.37 -5.31
C TRP A 101 -17.77 -9.19 -6.35
N LYS A 102 -18.90 -8.56 -5.98
CA LYS A 102 -20.00 -8.29 -6.90
C LYS A 102 -19.61 -7.22 -7.92
N PHE A 103 -18.98 -6.14 -7.48
CA PHE A 103 -18.51 -5.09 -8.40
C PHE A 103 -17.34 -5.56 -9.25
N ARG A 104 -16.40 -6.29 -8.66
CA ARG A 104 -15.25 -6.88 -9.35
C ARG A 104 -15.65 -7.77 -10.52
N SER A 105 -16.71 -8.56 -10.36
CA SER A 105 -17.19 -9.46 -11.41
C SER A 105 -18.01 -8.73 -12.48
N ARG A 106 -18.83 -7.73 -12.09
CA ARG A 106 -19.76 -7.03 -12.99
C ARG A 106 -19.17 -5.82 -13.72
N LEU A 107 -18.26 -5.08 -13.07
CA LEU A 107 -17.77 -3.79 -13.55
C LEU A 107 -16.38 -3.86 -14.19
N LEU A 108 -15.63 -4.96 -13.97
CA LEU A 108 -14.25 -5.08 -14.42
C LEU A 108 -14.07 -6.23 -15.43
N GLN A 109 -13.40 -5.89 -16.53
CA GLN A 109 -12.92 -6.87 -17.48
C GLN A 109 -11.75 -7.68 -16.88
N PRO A 110 -11.52 -8.94 -17.27
CA PRO A 110 -10.48 -9.78 -16.69
C PRO A 110 -9.07 -9.18 -16.70
N GLN A 111 -8.72 -8.41 -17.72
CA GLN A 111 -7.44 -7.71 -17.84
C GLN A 111 -7.28 -6.57 -16.82
N ASP A 112 -8.37 -5.88 -16.46
CA ASP A 112 -8.37 -4.75 -15.53
C ASP A 112 -8.23 -5.21 -14.06
N ARG A 113 -8.51 -6.48 -13.78
CA ARG A 113 -8.52 -7.04 -12.41
C ARG A 113 -7.14 -7.10 -11.77
N GLY A 114 -6.06 -6.96 -12.55
CA GLY A 114 -4.67 -6.98 -12.08
C GLY A 114 -4.19 -8.35 -11.59
N SER A 115 -3.16 -8.32 -10.74
CA SER A 115 -2.60 -9.47 -10.01
C SER A 115 -2.46 -9.11 -8.54
N TRP A 116 -2.35 -10.10 -7.65
CA TRP A 116 -2.11 -9.89 -6.22
C TRP A 116 -0.86 -9.06 -5.94
N GLN A 117 0.21 -9.27 -6.71
CA GLN A 117 1.41 -8.41 -6.71
C GLN A 117 1.06 -6.92 -6.92
N GLY A 118 0.15 -6.62 -7.84
CA GLY A 118 -0.33 -5.26 -8.09
C GLY A 118 -1.13 -4.67 -6.91
N TYR A 119 -1.92 -5.48 -6.22
CA TYR A 119 -2.60 -5.07 -4.97
C TYR A 119 -1.61 -4.81 -3.84
N VAL A 120 -0.55 -5.61 -3.72
CA VAL A 120 0.53 -5.33 -2.74
C VAL A 120 1.26 -4.04 -3.10
N ALA A 121 1.58 -3.82 -4.37
CA ALA A 121 2.20 -2.57 -4.83
C ALA A 121 1.31 -1.35 -4.53
N ALA A 122 0.00 -1.49 -4.70
CA ALA A 122 -0.97 -0.48 -4.32
C ALA A 122 -0.99 -0.25 -2.80
N ALA A 123 -1.03 -1.30 -1.99
CA ALA A 123 -1.01 -1.20 -0.53
C ALA A 123 0.25 -0.48 -0.01
N ILE A 124 1.43 -0.75 -0.61
CA ILE A 124 2.67 -0.03 -0.30
C ILE A 124 2.49 1.47 -0.55
N LYS A 125 1.93 1.84 -1.69
CA LYS A 125 1.71 3.23 -2.07
C LYS A 125 0.63 3.92 -1.23
N VAL A 126 -0.40 3.20 -0.79
CA VAL A 126 -1.39 3.70 0.19
C VAL A 126 -0.71 4.00 1.53
N ALA A 127 0.12 3.08 2.04
CA ALA A 127 0.87 3.34 3.26
C ALA A 127 1.81 4.56 3.09
N ARG A 128 2.42 4.72 1.92
CA ARG A 128 3.29 5.87 1.59
C ARG A 128 2.55 7.20 1.55
N LEU A 129 1.39 7.29 0.90
CA LEU A 129 0.63 8.54 0.83
C LEU A 129 0.07 8.93 2.20
N VAL A 130 -0.37 7.97 3.02
CA VAL A 130 -0.82 8.24 4.40
C VAL A 130 0.35 8.71 5.26
N LYS A 131 1.51 8.06 5.15
CA LYS A 131 2.75 8.53 5.79
C LYS A 131 3.07 9.97 5.41
N ARG A 132 2.94 10.35 4.13
CA ARG A 132 3.20 11.73 3.66
C ARG A 132 2.22 12.72 4.28
N LEU A 133 0.92 12.42 4.33
CA LEU A 133 -0.07 13.26 5.01
C LEU A 133 0.28 13.46 6.48
N HIS A 134 0.55 12.36 7.19
CA HIS A 134 0.83 12.40 8.63
C HIS A 134 2.11 13.18 8.96
N GLN A 135 3.12 13.15 8.08
CA GLN A 135 4.34 13.98 8.22
C GLN A 135 4.06 15.49 8.17
N PHE A 136 2.96 15.90 7.54
CA PHE A 136 2.50 17.29 7.47
C PHE A 136 1.47 17.62 8.56
N GLY A 137 1.23 16.69 9.51
CA GLY A 137 0.24 16.85 10.56
C GLY A 137 -1.21 16.71 10.07
N LEU A 138 -1.41 16.15 8.87
CA LEU A 138 -2.73 16.04 8.24
C LEU A 138 -3.34 14.66 8.48
N CYS A 139 -4.63 14.67 8.77
CA CYS A 139 -5.51 13.51 8.78
C CYS A 139 -6.51 13.62 7.63
N HIS A 140 -6.75 12.53 6.91
CA HIS A 140 -7.73 12.47 5.83
C HIS A 140 -9.17 12.39 6.36
N SER A 141 -9.40 11.76 7.53
CA SER A 141 -10.70 11.55 8.20
C SER A 141 -11.68 10.59 7.51
N ASP A 142 -11.58 10.41 6.18
CA ASP A 142 -12.39 9.44 5.43
C ASP A 142 -11.56 8.54 4.52
N LEU A 143 -10.53 7.90 5.07
CA LEU A 143 -9.68 6.98 4.33
C LEU A 143 -10.44 5.67 4.05
N SER A 144 -11.02 5.54 2.85
CA SER A 144 -11.90 4.43 2.49
C SER A 144 -11.78 4.02 1.01
N GLU A 145 -12.48 2.95 0.61
CA GLU A 145 -12.55 2.50 -0.77
C GLU A 145 -13.20 3.49 -1.76
N ASN A 146 -13.92 4.50 -1.25
CA ASN A 146 -14.56 5.53 -2.07
C ASN A 146 -13.58 6.65 -2.43
N ASN A 147 -12.60 6.92 -1.55
CA ASN A 147 -11.64 8.01 -1.72
C ASN A 147 -10.27 7.54 -2.20
N ILE A 148 -10.16 6.28 -2.63
CA ILE A 148 -8.94 5.74 -3.23
C ILE A 148 -9.26 5.25 -4.64
N PHE A 149 -8.61 5.86 -5.63
CA PHE A 149 -8.57 5.34 -6.99
C PHE A 149 -7.39 4.38 -7.14
N LEU A 150 -7.64 3.28 -7.84
CA LEU A 150 -6.73 2.15 -7.98
C LEU A 150 -6.64 1.70 -9.43
N ASN A 151 -5.42 1.35 -9.85
CA ASN A 151 -5.16 0.49 -10.99
C ASN A 151 -4.23 -0.64 -10.53
N PRO A 152 -4.74 -1.87 -10.36
CA PRO A 152 -3.94 -2.99 -9.85
C PRO A 152 -3.08 -3.64 -10.94
N VAL A 153 -3.16 -3.23 -12.20
CA VAL A 153 -2.30 -3.74 -13.28
C VAL A 153 -0.89 -3.15 -13.16
N ASN A 154 -0.80 -1.85 -12.89
CA ASN A 154 0.45 -1.13 -12.67
C ASN A 154 0.66 -0.71 -11.19
N GLY A 155 -0.28 -1.08 -10.33
CA GLY A 155 -0.31 -0.76 -8.90
C GLY A 155 -0.44 0.73 -8.61
N GLN A 156 -0.92 1.58 -9.51
CA GLN A 156 -1.11 3.00 -9.24
C GLN A 156 -2.24 3.23 -8.25
N VAL A 157 -2.06 4.21 -7.36
CA VAL A 157 -3.08 4.66 -6.41
C VAL A 157 -3.11 6.17 -6.35
N THR A 158 -4.32 6.72 -6.21
CA THR A 158 -4.52 8.15 -6.01
C THR A 158 -5.56 8.34 -4.89
N LEU A 159 -5.22 9.13 -3.88
CA LEU A 159 -6.13 9.58 -2.85
C LEU A 159 -6.96 10.77 -3.36
N LEU A 160 -8.26 10.71 -3.16
CA LEU A 160 -9.22 11.76 -3.53
C LEU A 160 -9.55 12.66 -2.33
N ASP A 161 -10.46 13.61 -2.51
CA ASP A 161 -11.02 14.45 -1.44
C ASP A 161 -9.99 15.08 -0.48
N CYS A 162 -8.87 15.51 -1.06
CA CYS A 162 -7.76 16.15 -0.34
C CYS A 162 -8.05 17.61 0.04
N ASP A 163 -9.31 18.05 0.01
CA ASP A 163 -9.74 19.41 0.35
C ASP A 163 -10.42 19.48 1.72
N GLY A 164 -10.84 18.34 2.29
CA GLY A 164 -11.45 18.22 3.63
C GLY A 164 -10.50 17.71 4.72
N LEU A 165 -9.19 17.93 4.57
CA LEU A 165 -8.19 17.41 5.50
C LEU A 165 -8.31 18.05 6.88
N VAL A 166 -8.09 17.23 7.91
CA VAL A 166 -8.15 17.60 9.32
C VAL A 166 -6.75 17.90 9.83
N VAL A 167 -6.63 19.00 10.56
CA VAL A 167 -5.46 19.34 11.37
C VAL A 167 -5.98 19.62 12.77
N PRO A 168 -5.57 18.83 13.78
CA PRO A 168 -6.01 19.05 15.16
C PRO A 168 -5.89 20.53 15.56
N ASP A 169 -6.96 21.04 16.15
CA ASP A 169 -7.12 22.43 16.64
C ASP A 169 -7.03 23.54 15.57
N GLN A 170 -6.89 23.21 14.28
CA GLN A 170 -6.76 24.20 13.20
C GLN A 170 -7.78 24.02 12.09
N LEU A 171 -7.96 22.80 11.58
CA LEU A 171 -8.89 22.47 10.52
C LEU A 171 -9.85 21.38 11.00
N PRO A 172 -11.14 21.69 11.24
CA PRO A 172 -12.11 20.73 11.74
C PRO A 172 -12.50 19.69 10.67
N PRO A 173 -13.00 18.50 11.08
CA PRO A 173 -13.49 17.49 10.16
C PRO A 173 -14.74 17.96 9.40
N VAL A 174 -14.73 17.75 8.09
CA VAL A 174 -15.91 17.94 7.22
C VAL A 174 -16.79 16.69 7.24
N VAL A 175 -16.17 15.53 7.37
CA VAL A 175 -16.81 14.21 7.39
C VAL A 175 -16.29 13.41 8.57
N ILE A 176 -17.16 12.55 9.13
CA ILE A 176 -16.80 11.68 10.27
C ILE A 176 -16.09 10.40 9.77
N GLY A 177 -16.37 9.97 8.53
CA GLY A 177 -15.74 8.84 7.85
C GLY A 177 -16.74 7.82 7.30
N THR A 178 -16.23 6.87 6.53
CA THR A 178 -17.03 5.81 5.92
C THR A 178 -17.19 4.61 6.87
N ARG A 179 -18.43 4.13 7.05
CA ARG A 179 -18.72 2.92 7.84
C ARG A 179 -17.89 1.72 7.36
N GLY A 180 -17.43 0.91 8.30
CA GLY A 180 -16.54 -0.23 8.04
C GLY A 180 -15.06 0.13 7.86
N TYR A 181 -14.73 1.41 7.78
CA TYR A 181 -13.35 1.92 7.79
C TYR A 181 -13.03 2.76 9.03
N MET A 182 -14.05 3.42 9.59
CA MET A 182 -13.93 4.20 10.82
C MET A 182 -13.40 3.34 11.97
N ALA A 183 -12.49 3.95 12.75
CA ALA A 183 -12.01 3.35 13.98
C ALA A 183 -13.12 3.26 15.04
N PRO A 184 -13.06 2.30 16.00
CA PRO A 184 -14.12 2.11 16.99
C PRO A 184 -14.47 3.35 17.81
N GLU A 185 -13.47 4.16 18.18
CA GLU A 185 -13.64 5.41 18.90
C GLU A 185 -14.37 6.50 18.09
N ILE A 186 -14.29 6.44 16.75
CA ILE A 186 -15.01 7.34 15.86
C ILE A 186 -16.45 6.87 15.69
N VAL A 187 -16.66 5.56 15.49
CA VAL A 187 -18.01 4.96 15.38
C VAL A 187 -18.84 5.23 16.63
N THR A 188 -18.23 5.14 17.81
CA THR A 188 -18.90 5.37 19.10
C THR A 188 -19.05 6.84 19.47
N GLY A 189 -18.50 7.77 18.67
CA GLY A 189 -18.47 9.20 18.99
C GLY A 189 -17.61 9.56 20.21
N ALA A 190 -16.74 8.64 20.66
CA ALA A 190 -15.85 8.85 21.80
C ALA A 190 -14.64 9.74 21.48
N ALA A 191 -14.32 9.91 20.18
CA ALA A 191 -13.25 10.77 19.70
C ALA A 191 -13.59 11.43 18.37
N ALA A 192 -12.92 12.54 18.07
CA ALA A 192 -12.96 13.17 16.75
C ALA A 192 -11.92 12.52 15.80
N PRO A 193 -12.11 12.64 14.47
CA PRO A 193 -11.13 12.19 13.48
C PRO A 193 -9.72 12.71 13.76
N SER A 194 -8.73 11.86 13.58
CA SER A 194 -7.33 12.13 13.93
C SER A 194 -6.38 11.22 13.15
N ILE A 195 -5.09 11.55 13.18
CA ILE A 195 -4.02 10.71 12.63
C ILE A 195 -4.11 9.27 13.16
N ASP A 196 -4.41 9.09 14.43
CA ASP A 196 -4.49 7.75 15.03
C ASP A 196 -5.72 6.97 14.55
N ALA A 197 -6.83 7.65 14.25
CA ALA A 197 -8.00 7.06 13.60
C ALA A 197 -7.69 6.64 12.14
N ASP A 198 -6.95 7.48 11.39
CA ASP A 198 -6.49 7.13 10.03
C ASP A 198 -5.59 5.89 10.02
N LEU A 199 -4.80 5.65 11.07
CA LEU A 199 -3.98 4.43 11.17
C LEU A 199 -4.81 3.15 11.28
N HIS A 200 -5.99 3.22 11.90
CA HIS A 200 -6.95 2.11 11.85
C HIS A 200 -7.50 1.92 10.44
N ALA A 201 -7.98 3.00 9.82
CA ALA A 201 -8.54 2.97 8.47
C ALA A 201 -7.52 2.47 7.44
N LEU A 202 -6.24 2.86 7.58
CA LEU A 202 -5.13 2.38 6.77
C LEU A 202 -4.99 0.85 6.86
N ALA A 203 -5.04 0.28 8.07
CA ALA A 203 -4.99 -1.16 8.24
C ALA A 203 -6.20 -1.84 7.57
N VAL A 204 -7.41 -1.28 7.69
CA VAL A 204 -8.61 -1.81 7.03
C VAL A 204 -8.47 -1.78 5.51
N VAL A 205 -7.99 -0.67 4.94
CA VAL A 205 -7.72 -0.54 3.50
C VAL A 205 -6.72 -1.58 3.03
N ILE A 206 -5.58 -1.75 3.72
CA ILE A 206 -4.58 -2.76 3.39
C ILE A 206 -5.19 -4.16 3.47
N TYR A 207 -5.96 -4.48 4.51
CA TYR A 207 -6.61 -5.78 4.66
C TYR A 207 -7.53 -6.08 3.47
N ARG A 208 -8.38 -5.13 3.09
CA ARG A 208 -9.33 -5.26 1.98
C ARG A 208 -8.63 -5.34 0.62
N LEU A 209 -7.53 -4.60 0.40
CA LEU A 209 -6.73 -4.73 -0.81
C LEU A 209 -6.12 -6.12 -0.96
N LEU A 210 -5.63 -6.71 0.15
CA LEU A 210 -4.89 -7.97 0.11
C LEU A 210 -5.79 -9.22 0.14
N PHE A 211 -6.99 -9.12 0.70
CA PHE A 211 -7.88 -10.27 0.90
C PHE A 211 -9.28 -10.13 0.28
N ILE A 212 -9.72 -8.93 -0.13
CA ILE A 212 -11.07 -8.69 -0.69
C ILE A 212 -12.17 -9.16 0.29
N ILE A 213 -11.92 -9.00 1.58
CA ILE A 213 -12.87 -9.26 2.68
C ILE A 213 -12.70 -8.19 3.77
N ASP A 214 -13.71 -8.05 4.61
CA ASP A 214 -13.72 -7.11 5.74
C ASP A 214 -13.09 -7.76 7.00
N PRO A 215 -12.22 -7.05 7.74
CA PRO A 215 -11.55 -7.62 8.91
C PRO A 215 -12.46 -7.83 10.14
N PHE A 216 -13.61 -7.17 10.22
CA PHE A 216 -14.53 -7.22 11.38
C PHE A 216 -15.85 -7.91 11.06
N ARG A 217 -16.23 -8.04 9.78
CA ARG A 217 -17.48 -8.72 9.39
C ARG A 217 -17.32 -10.25 9.35
N GLY A 218 -17.68 -10.88 10.47
CA GLY A 218 -17.79 -12.34 10.62
C GLY A 218 -19.22 -12.79 10.96
N PRO A 219 -19.41 -14.02 11.48
CA PRO A 219 -20.72 -14.56 11.79
C PRO A 219 -21.33 -14.06 13.11
N LYS A 220 -20.58 -13.30 13.92
CA LYS A 220 -21.06 -12.84 15.23
C LYS A 220 -22.09 -11.73 15.05
N LYS A 221 -23.29 -11.96 15.59
CA LYS A 221 -24.37 -10.97 15.63
C LYS A 221 -24.46 -10.38 17.03
N HIS A 222 -24.53 -9.06 17.13
CA HIS A 222 -24.66 -8.28 18.36
C HIS A 222 -26.07 -7.77 18.58
N HIS A 223 -26.84 -7.57 17.51
CA HIS A 223 -28.21 -7.07 17.59
C HIS A 223 -29.07 -7.53 16.41
N ASN A 224 -30.39 -7.61 16.58
CA ASN A 224 -31.32 -8.06 15.53
C ASN A 224 -31.56 -7.03 14.42
N ASP A 225 -31.58 -5.76 14.77
CA ASP A 225 -31.58 -4.64 13.82
C ASP A 225 -30.21 -4.51 13.13
N PRO A 226 -30.14 -4.55 11.79
CA PRO A 226 -28.88 -4.49 11.04
C PRO A 226 -28.09 -3.19 11.22
N ALA A 227 -28.74 -2.05 11.39
CA ALA A 227 -28.06 -0.76 11.52
C ALA A 227 -27.38 -0.65 12.88
N ILE A 228 -28.05 -1.10 13.94
CA ILE A 228 -27.50 -1.18 15.30
C ILE A 228 -26.40 -2.26 15.36
N ASP A 229 -26.60 -3.40 14.70
CA ASP A 229 -25.59 -4.46 14.63
C ASP A 229 -24.29 -3.97 13.98
N ASP A 230 -24.40 -3.25 12.84
CA ASP A 230 -23.25 -2.64 12.17
C ASP A 230 -22.53 -1.62 13.06
N GLU A 231 -23.26 -0.79 13.80
CA GLU A 231 -22.68 0.19 14.73
C GLU A 231 -21.91 -0.51 15.87
N LEU A 232 -22.48 -1.56 16.45
CA LEU A 232 -21.80 -2.34 17.49
C LEU A 232 -20.59 -3.09 16.94
N MET A 233 -20.71 -3.71 15.77
CA MET A 233 -19.66 -4.50 15.12
C MET A 233 -18.45 -3.66 14.73
N TYR A 234 -18.63 -2.42 14.30
CA TYR A 234 -17.50 -1.53 13.98
C TYR A 234 -17.08 -0.63 15.15
N GLY A 235 -17.94 -0.47 16.16
CA GLY A 235 -17.70 0.35 17.34
C GLY A 235 -17.42 -0.48 18.59
N GLN A 236 -18.32 -0.38 19.57
CA GLN A 236 -18.09 -0.87 20.94
C GLN A 236 -17.75 -2.37 21.03
N LYS A 237 -18.29 -3.19 20.12
CA LYS A 237 -18.13 -4.66 20.10
C LYS A 237 -17.21 -5.15 18.99
N ALA A 238 -16.42 -4.25 18.37
CA ALA A 238 -15.49 -4.61 17.32
C ALA A 238 -14.57 -5.76 17.71
N LEU A 239 -14.56 -6.79 16.87
CA LEU A 239 -13.82 -8.03 17.09
C LEU A 239 -13.25 -8.54 15.78
N PHE A 240 -11.93 -8.57 15.68
CA PHE A 240 -11.22 -9.04 14.49
C PHE A 240 -11.53 -10.52 14.18
N ILE A 241 -11.79 -10.85 12.92
CA ILE A 241 -12.14 -12.24 12.52
C ILE A 241 -11.03 -13.26 12.77
N GLU A 242 -9.77 -12.80 12.86
CA GLU A 242 -8.60 -13.62 13.24
C GLU A 242 -8.12 -13.36 14.67
N HIS A 243 -9.00 -12.89 15.58
CA HIS A 243 -8.60 -12.70 16.97
C HIS A 243 -8.01 -14.01 17.55
N PRO A 244 -6.85 -13.96 18.23
CA PRO A 244 -6.09 -15.15 18.60
C PRO A 244 -6.78 -16.00 19.66
N THR A 245 -7.56 -15.39 20.56
CA THR A 245 -8.18 -16.06 21.72
C THR A 245 -9.71 -16.00 21.75
N ASP A 246 -10.35 -15.15 20.95
CA ASP A 246 -11.82 -15.04 20.89
C ASP A 246 -12.24 -15.38 19.46
N HIS A 247 -12.70 -16.61 19.27
CA HIS A 247 -13.01 -17.13 17.94
C HIS A 247 -14.49 -16.95 17.60
N SER A 248 -15.27 -16.25 18.44
CA SER A 248 -16.73 -16.13 18.27
C SER A 248 -17.15 -15.34 17.02
N ASN A 249 -16.25 -14.52 16.46
CA ASN A 249 -16.44 -13.85 15.17
C ASN A 249 -15.62 -14.45 14.02
N ARG A 250 -15.08 -15.67 14.19
CA ARG A 250 -14.31 -16.33 13.13
C ARG A 250 -15.27 -16.99 12.11
N PRO A 251 -15.15 -16.72 10.80
CA PRO A 251 -15.90 -17.44 9.78
C PRO A 251 -15.69 -18.96 9.85
N ALA A 252 -16.77 -19.72 9.64
CA ALA A 252 -16.73 -21.19 9.66
C ALA A 252 -16.08 -21.78 8.40
N SER A 253 -16.19 -21.09 7.26
CA SER A 253 -15.53 -21.47 6.01
C SER A 253 -14.06 -21.06 6.01
N ASN A 254 -13.25 -21.74 5.18
CA ASN A 254 -11.86 -21.35 4.97
C ASN A 254 -11.80 -19.92 4.42
N PHE A 255 -11.07 -19.05 5.12
CA PHE A 255 -10.77 -17.68 4.71
C PHE A 255 -9.26 -17.45 4.75
N PRO A 256 -8.72 -16.49 3.98
CA PRO A 256 -7.28 -16.27 3.92
C PRO A 256 -6.77 -15.65 5.22
N SER A 257 -5.80 -16.30 5.86
CA SER A 257 -5.20 -15.76 7.10
C SER A 257 -4.12 -14.73 6.80
N THR A 258 -4.02 -13.70 7.65
CA THR A 258 -2.90 -12.75 7.71
C THR A 258 -1.52 -13.40 7.78
N ARG A 259 -1.40 -14.65 8.26
CA ARG A 259 -0.12 -15.40 8.24
C ARG A 259 0.44 -15.61 6.84
N LEU A 260 -0.42 -15.61 5.81
CA LEU A 260 -0.04 -15.69 4.40
C LEU A 260 0.81 -14.50 3.93
N LEU A 261 0.77 -13.39 4.68
CA LEU A 261 1.47 -12.13 4.37
C LEU A 261 2.90 -12.10 4.94
N GLY A 262 3.32 -13.17 5.62
CA GLY A 262 4.57 -13.22 6.37
C GLY A 262 4.48 -12.50 7.73
N GLU A 263 5.50 -12.72 8.55
CA GLU A 263 5.50 -12.34 9.96
C GLU A 263 5.36 -10.83 10.19
N GLY A 264 6.08 -10.01 9.42
CA GLY A 264 6.08 -8.55 9.57
C GLY A 264 4.69 -7.95 9.41
N VAL A 265 4.01 -8.24 8.30
CA VAL A 265 2.67 -7.71 8.01
C VAL A 265 1.61 -8.34 8.95
N HIS A 266 1.72 -9.64 9.25
CA HIS A 266 0.84 -10.30 10.22
C HIS A 266 0.88 -9.63 11.60
N LYS A 267 2.07 -9.33 12.12
CA LYS A 267 2.25 -8.63 13.41
C LYS A 267 1.62 -7.24 13.43
N LEU A 268 1.66 -6.50 12.31
CA LEU A 268 1.02 -5.20 12.24
C LEU A 268 -0.51 -5.28 12.32
N PHE A 269 -1.11 -6.31 11.71
CA PHE A 269 -2.54 -6.58 11.87
C PHE A 269 -2.90 -6.95 13.31
N GLN A 270 -2.13 -7.81 13.97
CA GLN A 270 -2.35 -8.16 15.37
C GLN A 270 -2.23 -6.94 16.29
N ARG A 271 -1.18 -6.13 16.12
CA ARG A 271 -1.02 -4.88 16.88
C ARG A 271 -2.20 -3.93 16.67
N THR A 272 -2.69 -3.78 15.44
CA THR A 272 -3.74 -2.78 15.14
C THR A 272 -5.14 -3.25 15.53
N PHE A 273 -5.51 -4.48 15.19
CA PHE A 273 -6.87 -5.00 15.32
C PHE A 273 -7.11 -5.82 16.59
N VAL A 274 -6.04 -6.13 17.35
CA VAL A 274 -6.14 -6.87 18.62
C VAL A 274 -5.55 -6.04 19.76
N GLU A 275 -4.22 -5.85 19.78
CA GLU A 275 -3.53 -5.27 20.93
C GLU A 275 -3.87 -3.78 21.15
N HIS A 276 -4.07 -3.02 20.07
CA HIS A 276 -4.27 -1.57 20.09
C HIS A 276 -5.57 -1.14 19.41
N LEU A 277 -6.54 -2.04 19.29
CA LEU A 277 -7.86 -1.72 18.75
C LEU A 277 -8.51 -0.57 19.56
N LYS A 278 -8.42 -0.65 20.89
CA LYS A 278 -8.93 0.34 21.85
C LYS A 278 -7.87 1.35 22.35
N ASN A 279 -6.65 1.32 21.81
CA ASN A 279 -5.56 2.19 22.24
C ASN A 279 -4.96 2.95 21.03
N PRO A 280 -5.64 3.99 20.51
CA PRO A 280 -5.30 4.61 19.22
C PRO A 280 -3.84 5.08 19.11
N SER A 281 -3.30 5.69 20.17
CA SER A 281 -1.94 6.25 20.20
C SER A 281 -0.82 5.23 20.08
N ARG A 282 -1.11 3.93 20.26
CA ARG A 282 -0.14 2.82 20.15
C ARG A 282 -0.21 2.09 18.80
N ARG A 283 -1.15 2.46 17.92
CA ARG A 283 -1.29 1.81 16.61
C ARG A 283 -0.01 1.97 15.79
N PRO A 284 0.38 0.96 14.99
CA PRO A 284 1.54 1.06 14.13
C PRO A 284 1.43 2.22 13.14
N ARG A 285 2.54 2.96 12.96
CA ARG A 285 2.59 4.11 12.05
C ARG A 285 2.60 3.64 10.59
N ALA A 286 2.14 4.50 9.68
CA ALA A 286 2.12 4.22 8.24
C ALA A 286 3.50 3.82 7.65
N ALA A 287 4.59 4.36 8.21
CA ALA A 287 5.95 3.98 7.83
C ALA A 287 6.31 2.51 8.18
N GLU A 288 5.73 1.95 9.25
CA GLU A 288 5.92 0.54 9.60
C GLU A 288 5.21 -0.37 8.58
N TRP A 289 3.99 0.00 8.19
CA TRP A 289 3.23 -0.69 7.13
C TRP A 289 3.95 -0.66 5.79
N GLU A 290 4.41 0.52 5.35
CA GLU A 290 5.15 0.68 4.10
C GLU A 290 6.37 -0.26 4.07
N ARG A 291 7.19 -0.24 5.13
CA ARG A 291 8.39 -1.07 5.25
C ARG A 291 8.06 -2.56 5.19
N ALA A 292 7.09 -3.02 6.00
CA ALA A 292 6.74 -4.44 6.07
C ALA A 292 6.15 -4.94 4.74
N LEU A 293 5.34 -4.13 4.06
CA LEU A 293 4.78 -4.48 2.76
C LEU A 293 5.84 -4.54 1.65
N ILE A 294 6.86 -3.67 1.68
CA ILE A 294 8.01 -3.75 0.76
C ILE A 294 8.78 -5.06 0.97
N GLN A 295 9.08 -5.41 2.22
CA GLN A 295 9.74 -6.68 2.53
C GLN A 295 8.92 -7.90 2.10
N MET A 296 7.58 -7.83 2.24
CA MET A 296 6.68 -8.87 1.74
C MET A 296 6.67 -8.94 0.22
N TYR A 297 6.76 -7.80 -0.48
CA TYR A 297 6.76 -7.73 -1.94
C TYR A 297 7.91 -8.50 -2.58
N ASP A 298 9.07 -8.50 -1.92
CA ASP A 298 10.26 -9.25 -2.36
C ASP A 298 10.11 -10.77 -2.26
N ARG A 299 8.99 -11.24 -1.67
CA ARG A 299 8.63 -12.65 -1.56
C ARG A 299 7.59 -13.10 -2.59
N ILE A 300 7.07 -12.19 -3.39
CA ILE A 300 5.95 -12.49 -4.31
C ILE A 300 6.45 -13.24 -5.52
N VAL A 301 5.87 -14.39 -5.81
CA VAL A 301 6.14 -15.19 -7.01
C VAL A 301 4.88 -15.30 -7.87
N PRO A 302 5.03 -15.47 -9.20
CA PRO A 302 3.88 -15.76 -10.07
C PRO A 302 3.31 -17.14 -9.75
N CYS A 303 1.99 -17.29 -9.92
CA CYS A 303 1.34 -18.58 -9.86
C CYS A 303 1.36 -19.24 -11.24
N ALA A 304 1.85 -20.49 -11.32
CA ALA A 304 1.93 -21.22 -12.59
C ALA A 304 0.55 -21.62 -13.15
N ASN A 305 -0.52 -21.56 -12.35
CA ASN A 305 -1.87 -21.85 -12.82
C ASN A 305 -2.45 -20.65 -13.60
N PRO A 306 -2.70 -20.77 -14.91
CA PRO A 306 -3.21 -19.68 -15.74
C PRO A 306 -4.63 -19.25 -15.36
N THR A 307 -5.39 -20.09 -14.66
CA THR A 307 -6.75 -19.76 -14.18
C THR A 307 -6.77 -19.18 -12.77
N CYS A 308 -5.60 -19.00 -12.13
CA CYS A 308 -5.51 -18.39 -10.81
C CYS A 308 -5.97 -16.93 -10.86
N VAL A 309 -7.09 -16.63 -10.19
CA VAL A 309 -7.70 -15.28 -10.13
C VAL A 309 -6.70 -14.21 -9.69
N PHE A 310 -5.80 -14.56 -8.78
CA PHE A 310 -4.84 -13.65 -8.16
C PHE A 310 -3.46 -13.65 -8.82
N LYS A 311 -3.19 -14.61 -9.73
CA LYS A 311 -1.99 -14.72 -10.60
C LYS A 311 -0.62 -14.77 -9.90
N SER A 312 -0.54 -14.49 -8.60
CA SER A 312 0.69 -14.35 -7.82
C SER A 312 0.38 -14.50 -6.33
N PHE A 313 1.40 -14.79 -5.52
CA PHE A 313 1.27 -14.95 -4.08
C PHE A 313 2.62 -14.76 -3.38
N ALA A 314 2.60 -14.42 -2.09
CA ALA A 314 3.81 -14.40 -1.27
C ALA A 314 4.24 -15.84 -0.97
N LEU A 315 5.49 -16.17 -1.28
CA LEU A 315 6.02 -17.50 -0.99
C LEU A 315 6.44 -17.62 0.48
N LEU A 316 5.86 -18.61 1.15
CA LEU A 316 6.24 -19.03 2.49
C LEU A 316 7.06 -20.32 2.39
N GLU A 317 8.22 -20.34 3.03
CA GLU A 317 9.15 -21.47 2.99
C GLU A 317 8.51 -22.77 3.50
N GLN A 318 7.62 -22.68 4.50
CA GLN A 318 6.94 -23.84 5.07
C GLN A 318 5.80 -24.38 4.20
N SER A 319 5.38 -23.64 3.17
CA SER A 319 4.22 -23.98 2.35
C SER A 319 4.42 -23.48 0.91
N PRO A 320 5.21 -24.20 0.08
CA PRO A 320 5.52 -23.81 -1.29
C PRO A 320 4.35 -24.08 -2.25
N CYS A 321 3.17 -23.54 -1.97
CA CYS A 321 1.98 -23.61 -2.81
C CYS A 321 1.22 -22.29 -2.83
N CYS A 322 0.51 -22.03 -3.93
CA CYS A 322 -0.35 -20.87 -4.05
C CYS A 322 -1.50 -20.97 -3.03
N PRO A 323 -1.66 -20.01 -2.10
CA PRO A 323 -2.71 -20.10 -1.09
C PRO A 323 -4.12 -19.95 -1.69
N TRP A 324 -4.22 -19.34 -2.87
CA TRP A 324 -5.47 -19.03 -3.57
C TRP A 324 -6.07 -20.23 -4.31
N CYS A 325 -5.26 -20.94 -5.10
CA CYS A 325 -5.71 -22.04 -5.95
C CYS A 325 -5.02 -23.38 -5.65
N LYS A 326 -4.19 -23.43 -4.60
CA LYS A 326 -3.46 -24.61 -4.10
C LYS A 326 -2.44 -25.22 -5.07
N THR A 327 -2.19 -24.58 -6.20
CA THR A 327 -1.17 -25.01 -7.16
C THR A 327 0.21 -25.02 -6.51
N PRO A 328 0.93 -26.15 -6.50
CA PRO A 328 2.31 -26.23 -5.99
C PRO A 328 3.25 -25.32 -6.78
N MET A 329 4.20 -24.71 -6.08
CA MET A 329 5.29 -23.96 -6.72
C MET A 329 6.26 -24.96 -7.35
N ARG A 330 6.56 -24.79 -8.64
CA ARG A 330 7.50 -25.65 -9.38
C ARG A 330 8.45 -24.78 -10.19
N HIS A 331 9.67 -25.27 -10.36
CA HIS A 331 10.67 -24.64 -11.20
C HIS A 331 11.59 -25.72 -11.81
N PRO A 332 12.11 -25.56 -13.05
CA PRO A 332 12.96 -26.56 -13.71
C PRO A 332 14.23 -26.97 -12.92
N SER A 333 14.72 -26.11 -12.05
CA SER A 333 15.86 -26.38 -11.15
C SER A 333 15.52 -27.29 -9.95
N GLY A 334 14.24 -27.48 -9.63
CA GLY A 334 13.79 -28.13 -8.39
C GLY A 334 14.02 -27.31 -7.11
N GLN A 335 14.58 -26.10 -7.22
CA GLN A 335 14.90 -25.22 -6.09
C GLN A 335 14.95 -23.75 -6.50
N ILE A 336 14.70 -22.84 -5.58
CA ILE A 336 14.81 -21.40 -5.80
C ILE A 336 15.72 -20.76 -4.74
N PRO A 337 16.53 -19.75 -5.08
CA PRO A 337 17.41 -19.12 -4.12
C PRO A 337 16.62 -18.21 -3.18
N LEU A 338 17.05 -18.20 -1.93
CA LEU A 338 16.59 -17.32 -0.86
C LEU A 338 17.76 -16.41 -0.49
N LEU A 339 17.58 -15.10 -0.58
CA LEU A 339 18.59 -14.13 -0.19
C LEU A 339 18.16 -13.54 1.15
N HIS A 340 18.70 -14.07 2.24
CA HIS A 340 18.44 -13.59 3.60
C HIS A 340 19.30 -12.35 3.88
N LEU A 341 18.66 -11.22 4.16
CA LEU A 341 19.34 -9.95 4.33
C LEU A 341 19.81 -9.72 5.77
N TYR A 342 21.04 -9.22 5.89
CA TYR A 342 21.64 -8.78 7.14
C TYR A 342 22.14 -7.35 6.96
N LYS A 343 22.00 -6.53 8.00
CA LYS A 343 22.56 -5.18 8.06
C LYS A 343 23.85 -5.17 8.86
N LYS A 344 24.70 -4.21 8.55
CA LYS A 344 25.88 -3.91 9.36
C LYS A 344 25.45 -3.29 10.70
N VAL A 345 25.96 -3.82 11.81
CA VAL A 345 25.82 -3.27 13.16
C VAL A 345 27.20 -3.25 13.80
N GLY A 346 27.85 -2.08 13.80
CA GLY A 346 29.26 -1.94 14.19
C GLY A 346 30.17 -2.77 13.28
N LYS A 347 30.87 -3.76 13.86
CA LYS A 347 31.75 -4.69 13.13
C LYS A 347 31.09 -6.03 12.78
N THR A 348 29.83 -6.23 13.18
CA THR A 348 29.08 -7.47 13.00
C THR A 348 27.94 -7.30 12.01
N TRP A 349 27.38 -8.41 11.56
CA TRP A 349 26.20 -8.46 10.70
C TRP A 349 25.03 -9.04 11.48
N ASP A 350 23.91 -8.33 11.50
CA ASP A 350 22.70 -8.75 12.20
C ASP A 350 21.57 -9.00 11.20
N ARG A 351 20.80 -10.06 11.43
CA ARG A 351 19.73 -10.47 10.51
C ARG A 351 18.61 -9.45 10.58
N GLU A 352 18.14 -8.95 9.43
CA GLU A 352 17.03 -7.99 9.39
C GLU A 352 15.68 -8.70 9.56
N GLY A 353 15.45 -9.27 10.75
CA GLY A 353 14.26 -10.05 11.06
C GLY A 353 14.04 -11.17 10.05
N SER A 354 12.87 -11.17 9.40
CA SER A 354 12.49 -12.15 8.38
C SER A 354 12.68 -11.62 6.94
N TYR A 355 13.52 -10.61 6.72
CA TYR A 355 13.69 -10.02 5.39
C TYR A 355 14.47 -10.98 4.47
N THR A 356 13.72 -11.63 3.58
CA THR A 356 14.22 -12.56 2.57
C THR A 356 13.73 -12.11 1.20
N ILE A 357 14.64 -12.00 0.24
CA ILE A 357 14.29 -11.82 -1.18
C ILE A 357 14.20 -13.21 -1.81
N ILE A 358 13.08 -13.50 -2.47
CA ILE A 358 12.90 -14.75 -3.23
C ILE A 358 13.44 -14.54 -4.64
N GLY A 359 14.45 -15.32 -5.00
CA GLY A 359 14.95 -15.37 -6.37
C GLY A 359 13.97 -16.12 -7.26
N SER A 360 13.14 -15.34 -7.95
CA SER A 360 12.31 -15.78 -9.05
C SER A 360 12.91 -15.28 -10.36
N GLU A 361 12.52 -15.89 -11.47
CA GLU A 361 12.94 -15.44 -12.80
C GLU A 361 12.67 -13.94 -12.98
N GLY A 362 13.72 -13.18 -13.32
CA GLY A 362 13.64 -11.74 -13.52
C GLY A 362 13.61 -10.87 -12.26
N ARG A 363 13.76 -11.42 -11.05
CA ARG A 363 13.75 -10.66 -9.78
C ARG A 363 14.81 -9.56 -9.80
N THR A 364 14.39 -8.30 -9.67
CA THR A 364 15.29 -7.16 -9.64
C THR A 364 15.75 -6.83 -8.23
N LEU A 365 17.00 -6.39 -8.13
CA LEU A 365 17.60 -5.78 -6.96
C LEU A 365 17.83 -4.29 -7.23
N HIS A 366 17.78 -3.49 -6.19
CA HIS A 366 17.73 -2.03 -6.23
C HIS A 366 18.58 -1.48 -5.08
N THR A 367 18.78 -0.16 -5.05
CA THR A 367 19.59 0.49 -4.00
C THR A 367 19.11 0.16 -2.60
N TRP A 368 17.79 0.12 -2.39
CA TRP A 368 17.21 -0.25 -1.09
C TRP A 368 17.34 -1.74 -0.75
N HIS A 369 17.83 -2.60 -1.63
CA HIS A 369 18.19 -3.98 -1.27
C HIS A 369 19.63 -4.07 -0.77
N ALA A 370 20.52 -3.21 -1.27
CA ALA A 370 21.93 -3.16 -0.91
C ALA A 370 22.22 -2.27 0.31
N ASN A 371 21.33 -1.31 0.60
CA ASN A 371 21.54 -0.32 1.66
C ASN A 371 20.33 -0.20 2.58
N SER A 372 20.55 -0.39 3.88
CA SER A 372 19.51 -0.43 4.92
C SER A 372 18.91 0.94 5.27
N SER A 373 19.57 2.05 4.92
CA SER A 373 19.00 3.39 5.08
C SER A 373 18.17 3.86 3.88
N ALA A 374 18.21 3.11 2.76
CA ALA A 374 17.44 3.41 1.57
C ALA A 374 16.05 2.72 1.59
N SER A 375 15.06 3.36 0.97
CA SER A 375 13.69 2.83 0.84
C SER A 375 13.10 3.30 -0.50
N PRO A 376 12.30 2.47 -1.20
CA PRO A 376 11.54 2.91 -2.36
C PRO A 376 10.78 4.22 -2.09
N GLY A 377 10.98 5.24 -2.92
CA GLY A 377 10.40 6.56 -2.72
C GLY A 377 11.03 7.65 -3.60
N PRO A 378 10.63 8.92 -3.44
CA PRO A 378 11.07 10.03 -4.30
C PRO A 378 12.57 10.32 -4.18
N THR A 379 13.18 10.03 -3.03
CA THR A 379 14.57 10.35 -2.73
C THR A 379 15.55 9.23 -3.03
N THR A 380 15.06 8.07 -3.52
CA THR A 380 15.89 6.89 -3.78
C THR A 380 15.78 6.50 -5.24
N ASP A 381 16.93 6.33 -5.88
CA ASP A 381 17.02 5.86 -7.26
C ASP A 381 16.35 4.48 -7.41
N ALA A 382 15.41 4.40 -8.35
CA ALA A 382 14.67 3.19 -8.68
C ALA A 382 15.34 2.33 -9.76
N ALA A 383 16.50 2.75 -10.28
CA ALA A 383 17.25 1.98 -11.26
C ALA A 383 17.57 0.56 -10.75
N VAL A 384 17.43 -0.41 -11.65
CA VAL A 384 17.79 -1.80 -11.38
C VAL A 384 19.30 -1.89 -11.20
N GLN A 385 19.72 -2.41 -10.06
CA GLN A 385 21.13 -2.54 -9.70
C GLN A 385 21.67 -3.94 -10.06
N ALA A 386 20.83 -4.97 -9.93
CA ALA A 386 21.13 -6.33 -10.34
C ALA A 386 19.83 -7.10 -10.61
N GLN A 387 19.92 -8.28 -11.22
CA GLN A 387 18.78 -9.14 -11.48
C GLN A 387 19.12 -10.61 -11.22
N ILE A 388 18.21 -11.37 -10.61
CA ILE A 388 18.32 -12.81 -10.45
C ILE A 388 17.66 -13.49 -11.65
N MET A 389 18.38 -14.42 -12.27
CA MET A 389 17.96 -15.15 -13.47
C MET A 389 18.33 -16.63 -13.34
N TYR A 390 17.54 -17.51 -13.95
CA TYR A 390 17.92 -18.90 -14.10
C TYR A 390 18.54 -19.14 -15.47
N ASP A 391 19.77 -19.65 -15.49
CA ASP A 391 20.41 -20.10 -16.73
C ASP A 391 20.02 -21.56 -16.98
N SER A 392 19.22 -21.78 -18.01
CA SER A 392 18.74 -23.12 -18.40
C SER A 392 19.85 -24.01 -18.96
N GLY A 393 20.89 -23.43 -19.57
CA GLY A 393 22.02 -24.17 -20.12
C GLY A 393 22.92 -24.74 -19.02
N SER A 394 23.31 -23.90 -18.06
CA SER A 394 24.12 -24.35 -16.90
C SER A 394 23.28 -24.89 -15.73
N ARG A 395 21.95 -24.87 -15.85
CA ARG A 395 20.97 -25.26 -14.81
C ARG A 395 21.23 -24.60 -13.46
N THR A 396 21.68 -23.34 -13.47
CA THR A 396 22.17 -22.64 -12.29
C THR A 396 21.51 -21.27 -12.16
N TRP A 397 21.16 -20.89 -10.94
CA TRP A 397 20.69 -19.54 -10.63
C TRP A 397 21.85 -18.57 -10.62
N ARG A 398 21.66 -17.38 -11.19
CA ARG A 398 22.70 -16.37 -11.35
C ARG A 398 22.22 -14.99 -10.91
N ILE A 399 23.15 -14.17 -10.44
CA ILE A 399 22.96 -12.73 -10.26
C ILE A 399 23.68 -11.98 -11.39
N ASN A 400 22.90 -11.27 -12.19
CA ASN A 400 23.38 -10.34 -13.20
C ASN A 400 23.64 -9.00 -12.52
N ASN A 401 24.90 -8.62 -12.36
CA ASN A 401 25.26 -7.36 -11.73
C ASN A 401 25.31 -6.24 -12.76
N TYR A 402 24.39 -5.27 -12.69
CA TYR A 402 24.40 -4.12 -13.59
C TYR A 402 25.19 -2.96 -13.01
N ASN A 403 24.93 -2.59 -11.75
CA ASN A 403 25.41 -1.34 -11.16
C ASN A 403 25.91 -1.47 -9.70
N LEU A 404 25.86 -2.65 -9.07
CA LEU A 404 26.39 -2.87 -7.72
C LEU A 404 27.93 -2.92 -7.76
N ARG A 405 28.58 -1.76 -7.70
CA ARG A 405 30.05 -1.62 -7.82
C ARG A 405 30.84 -2.38 -6.75
N SER A 406 30.28 -2.48 -5.55
CA SER A 406 30.93 -3.13 -4.40
C SER A 406 30.50 -4.58 -4.20
N LEU A 407 29.72 -5.14 -5.15
CA LEU A 407 29.24 -6.51 -5.09
C LEU A 407 30.42 -7.48 -5.03
N SER A 408 30.40 -8.35 -4.02
CA SER A 408 31.44 -9.34 -3.83
C SER A 408 30.93 -10.55 -3.05
N ARG A 409 31.55 -11.70 -3.27
CA ARG A 409 31.32 -12.91 -2.50
C ARG A 409 32.42 -13.05 -1.44
N MET A 410 32.03 -13.43 -0.23
CA MET A 410 32.97 -13.88 0.79
C MET A 410 33.15 -15.39 0.70
N THR A 411 34.39 -15.84 0.50
CA THR A 411 34.74 -17.26 0.37
C THR A 411 35.32 -17.82 1.68
N SER A 412 35.58 -19.13 1.71
CA SER A 412 36.32 -19.80 2.78
C SER A 412 37.60 -20.43 2.19
N PRO A 413 38.83 -20.06 2.62
CA PRO A 413 39.18 -19.09 3.68
C PRO A 413 38.72 -17.66 3.34
N PRO A 414 38.56 -16.76 4.34
CA PRO A 414 37.93 -15.45 4.18
C PRO A 414 38.69 -14.56 3.20
N GLN A 415 38.26 -14.61 1.94
CA GLN A 415 38.71 -13.74 0.87
C GLN A 415 37.48 -13.09 0.23
N ARG A 416 37.63 -11.83 -0.16
CA ARG A 416 36.60 -11.08 -0.88
C ARG A 416 36.83 -11.26 -2.38
N GLU A 417 35.96 -12.02 -3.03
CA GLU A 417 35.92 -12.20 -4.48
C GLU A 417 35.02 -11.11 -5.09
N PRO A 418 35.55 -10.15 -5.87
CA PRO A 418 34.74 -9.14 -6.53
C PRO A 418 33.84 -9.75 -7.61
N LEU A 419 32.55 -9.44 -7.59
CA LEU A 419 31.59 -9.84 -8.62
C LEU A 419 31.32 -8.65 -9.53
N GLY A 420 32.18 -8.48 -10.55
CA GLY A 420 32.21 -7.28 -11.40
C GLY A 420 30.88 -6.91 -12.06
N THR A 421 30.68 -5.61 -12.28
CA THR A 421 29.54 -5.04 -13.03
C THR A 421 29.59 -5.44 -14.50
N GLY A 422 28.43 -5.65 -15.11
CA GLY A 422 28.29 -6.13 -16.49
C GLY A 422 28.40 -7.65 -16.64
N PHE A 423 28.67 -8.37 -15.56
CA PHE A 423 28.84 -9.83 -15.57
C PHE A 423 27.72 -10.55 -14.83
N SER A 424 27.54 -11.82 -15.18
CA SER A 424 26.60 -12.74 -14.55
C SER A 424 27.35 -13.76 -13.70
N HIS A 425 26.96 -13.94 -12.44
CA HIS A 425 27.67 -14.78 -11.48
C HIS A 425 26.73 -15.86 -10.92
N ALA A 426 27.17 -17.12 -10.92
CA ALA A 426 26.40 -18.23 -10.34
C ALA A 426 26.18 -18.01 -8.84
N LEU A 427 25.02 -18.42 -8.32
CA LEU A 427 24.68 -18.40 -6.89
C LEU A 427 24.76 -19.80 -6.31
N HIS A 428 25.45 -19.93 -5.17
CA HIS A 428 25.59 -21.20 -4.46
C HIS A 428 25.06 -21.08 -3.04
N LYS A 429 24.54 -22.19 -2.51
CA LYS A 429 24.13 -22.26 -1.10
C LYS A 429 25.34 -21.95 -0.21
N GLY A 430 25.16 -21.07 0.76
CA GLY A 430 26.21 -20.63 1.67
C GLY A 430 26.96 -19.40 1.20
N ASP A 431 26.73 -18.90 -0.03
CA ASP A 431 27.33 -17.65 -0.49
C ASP A 431 26.94 -16.50 0.45
N MET A 432 27.93 -15.72 0.88
CA MET A 432 27.70 -14.43 1.54
C MET A 432 28.03 -13.30 0.55
N LEU A 433 27.00 -12.67 0.01
CA LEU A 433 27.12 -11.57 -0.94
C LEU A 433 27.13 -10.23 -0.22
N ILE A 434 28.24 -9.50 -0.29
CA ILE A 434 28.34 -8.12 0.17
C ILE A 434 27.78 -7.23 -0.94
N LEU A 435 26.62 -6.60 -0.72
CA LEU A 435 25.90 -5.86 -1.76
C LEU A 435 26.36 -4.40 -1.90
N ASP A 436 26.88 -3.82 -0.83
CA ASP A 436 27.44 -2.47 -0.71
C ASP A 436 28.59 -2.52 0.32
N ASP A 437 29.48 -1.53 0.34
CA ASP A 437 30.59 -1.43 1.32
C ASP A 437 30.49 -0.20 2.23
N LYS A 438 29.46 0.62 2.05
CA LYS A 438 29.15 1.78 2.89
C LYS A 438 28.72 1.39 4.30
N GLU A 439 28.60 2.39 5.17
CA GLU A 439 28.21 2.21 6.58
C GLU A 439 26.88 1.44 6.75
N ASN A 440 25.88 1.75 5.93
CA ASN A 440 24.55 1.12 5.98
C ASN A 440 24.40 -0.08 5.04
N ALA A 441 25.51 -0.68 4.61
CA ALA A 441 25.50 -1.81 3.69
C ALA A 441 24.70 -3.00 4.22
N ARG A 442 24.20 -3.80 3.28
CA ARG A 442 23.63 -5.12 3.51
C ARG A 442 24.50 -6.21 2.93
N ILE A 443 24.46 -7.35 3.58
CA ILE A 443 24.85 -8.62 2.96
C ILE A 443 23.64 -9.51 2.74
N ALA A 444 23.71 -10.35 1.72
CA ALA A 444 22.75 -11.42 1.46
C ALA A 444 23.43 -12.77 1.68
N TYR A 445 22.92 -13.56 2.63
CA TYR A 445 23.25 -14.98 2.72
C TYR A 445 22.34 -15.77 1.79
N VAL A 446 22.93 -16.56 0.90
CA VAL A 446 22.20 -17.34 -0.10
C VAL A 446 21.89 -18.73 0.45
N ASP A 447 20.61 -19.04 0.54
CA ASP A 447 20.10 -20.41 0.73
C ASP A 447 19.24 -20.82 -0.47
N PHE A 448 18.72 -22.04 -0.45
CA PHE A 448 17.82 -22.56 -1.47
C PHE A 448 16.63 -23.26 -0.84
N LEU A 449 15.43 -22.88 -1.26
CA LEU A 449 14.20 -23.59 -0.96
C LEU A 449 14.00 -24.70 -1.99
N ARG A 450 13.95 -25.95 -1.52
CA ARG A 450 13.56 -27.09 -2.36
C ARG A 450 12.08 -27.02 -2.67
N LEU A 451 11.74 -27.24 -3.94
CA LEU A 451 10.36 -27.25 -4.41
C LEU A 451 9.82 -28.69 -4.49
N PRO A 452 8.51 -28.88 -4.29
CA PRO A 452 7.84 -30.19 -4.34
C PRO A 452 7.75 -30.80 -5.73
#